data_AF-A0A2K5DLR5-F1
#
_entry.id   AF-A0A2K5DLR5-F1
#
_cell.length_a   1.000
_cell.length_b   1.000
_cell.length_c   1.000
_cell.angle_alpha   90.00
_cell.angle_beta   90.00
_cell.angle_gamma   90.00
#
_symmetry.space_group_name_H-M   'P 1'
#
loop_
_entity.id
_entity.type
_entity.pdbx_description
1 polymer ?
#
loop_
_entity_poly.entity_id
_entity_poly.type
_entity_poly.pdbx_seq_one_letter_code
_entity_poly.pdbx_strand_id
1 'polypeptide(L)'
;LWPPGSALQPAPSPAAATGLHPAARPVSLHCRPSMCPARSLLLVATLVLLDCLSLARNLPVATPGPGMFPCLHHSQTLLRAVSSMLQKARQTLKFYPCTSEEIDHEDITKDKTSTVEACLPLELTKNESCLNSRETSFITNGSCLASRKTSFMMALCLSSIYEDLKMYQVEFKAMNAKLLMDPKRQIFLDQNMLAVIDKLMQDLNFNSETVPQKSSLEEPDFYRTKTKLCILLHAFRIRAVTIDRVMSYLNAS
;
A
#
# COMPACT_ATOMS: atom_id res chain seq x y z
N LEU A 1 9.98 54.74 0.20
CA LEU A 1 10.68 55.76 1.00
C LEU A 1 11.88 55.10 1.65
N TRP A 2 13.09 55.56 1.32
CA TRP A 2 14.37 55.12 1.88
C TRP A 2 15.20 56.40 2.07
N PRO A 3 15.96 56.55 3.16
CA PRO A 3 17.07 57.52 3.17
C PRO A 3 18.35 56.90 3.80
N PRO A 4 19.53 57.56 3.74
CA PRO A 4 20.61 57.09 2.88
C PRO A 4 21.93 56.86 3.64
N GLY A 5 22.93 56.34 2.91
CA GLY A 5 24.30 56.21 3.38
C GLY A 5 25.06 57.55 3.46
N SER A 6 26.19 57.51 4.17
CA SER A 6 27.25 58.52 4.10
C SER A 6 28.60 57.84 4.36
N ALA A 7 29.55 58.10 3.46
CA ALA A 7 30.94 57.70 3.53
C ALA A 7 31.80 58.95 3.81
N LEU A 8 32.87 58.83 4.60
CA LEU A 8 34.26 59.15 4.20
C LEU A 8 35.27 59.01 5.37
N GLN A 9 36.44 58.49 5.03
CA GLN A 9 37.74 58.40 5.74
C GLN A 9 38.40 59.79 6.00
N PRO A 10 39.58 59.97 6.68
CA PRO A 10 40.78 59.10 6.71
C PRO A 10 41.64 59.04 8.00
N ALA A 11 42.74 58.27 7.91
CA ALA A 11 43.75 57.90 8.91
C ALA A 11 44.72 59.03 9.35
N PRO A 12 45.58 58.81 10.37
CA PRO A 12 46.94 58.31 10.07
C PRO A 12 47.58 57.36 11.14
N SER A 13 48.61 56.61 10.74
CA SER A 13 49.64 55.98 11.60
C SER A 13 50.89 56.88 11.71
N PRO A 14 51.77 56.77 12.73
CA PRO A 14 52.89 55.78 12.79
C PRO A 14 53.14 55.30 14.25
N ALA A 15 54.11 54.50 14.70
CA ALA A 15 55.48 54.18 14.29
C ALA A 15 55.95 52.84 14.93
N ALA A 16 57.03 52.28 14.38
CA ALA A 16 57.70 51.04 14.79
C ALA A 16 58.94 51.28 15.67
N ALA A 17 59.42 50.23 16.37
CA ALA A 17 60.85 49.97 16.60
C ALA A 17 61.14 48.53 17.12
N THR A 18 61.91 47.76 16.33
CA THR A 18 63.08 46.87 16.68
C THR A 18 63.06 46.00 17.95
N GLY A 19 63.38 44.70 17.99
CA GLY A 19 64.12 43.78 17.12
C GLY A 19 65.17 43.00 17.95
N LEU A 20 65.18 41.65 17.93
CA LEU A 20 66.35 40.71 18.05
C LEU A 20 65.91 39.23 18.25
N HIS A 21 66.52 38.34 17.45
CA HIS A 21 66.39 36.86 17.35
C HIS A 21 67.30 36.10 18.37
N PRO A 22 67.44 34.74 18.42
CA PRO A 22 66.71 33.61 17.78
C PRO A 22 66.43 32.36 18.67
N ALA A 23 65.83 31.34 18.03
CA ALA A 23 66.00 29.87 18.20
C ALA A 23 65.12 29.08 19.20
N ALA A 24 64.17 28.31 18.65
CA ALA A 24 64.20 26.84 18.65
C ALA A 24 62.89 26.29 18.02
N ARG A 25 63.03 25.43 17.00
CA ARG A 25 61.93 24.62 16.45
C ARG A 25 61.53 23.55 17.46
N PRO A 26 60.24 23.24 17.63
CA PRO A 26 59.81 21.90 17.99
C PRO A 26 59.23 21.18 16.77
N VAL A 27 59.54 19.89 16.75
CA VAL A 27 59.16 18.87 15.78
C VAL A 27 57.64 18.72 15.70
N SER A 28 57.15 18.57 14.47
CA SER A 28 55.78 18.22 14.11
C SER A 28 55.37 16.87 14.71
N LEU A 29 54.31 16.85 15.53
CA LEU A 29 53.48 15.65 15.69
C LEU A 29 52.22 15.83 14.83
N HIS A 30 52.21 15.17 13.68
CA HIS A 30 51.00 14.91 12.91
C HIS A 30 50.08 14.01 13.74
N CYS A 31 49.01 14.56 14.30
CA CYS A 31 47.83 13.77 14.67
C CYS A 31 47.11 13.38 13.37
N ARG A 32 47.28 12.14 12.93
CA ARG A 32 46.40 11.52 11.92
C ARG A 32 44.96 11.54 12.45
N PRO A 33 43.95 11.90 11.64
CA PRO A 33 42.56 11.68 12.03
C PRO A 33 42.32 10.17 12.06
N SER A 34 42.16 9.65 13.27
CA SER A 34 41.67 8.30 13.51
C SER A 34 40.31 8.16 12.84
N MET A 35 40.19 7.23 11.89
CA MET A 35 38.91 6.87 11.29
C MET A 35 37.99 6.32 12.38
N CYS A 36 36.96 7.10 12.73
CA CYS A 36 36.01 6.77 13.75
C CYS A 36 35.33 5.39 13.51
N PRO A 37 35.35 4.47 14.49
CA PRO A 37 34.63 3.18 14.41
C PRO A 37 33.11 3.36 14.25
N ALA A 38 32.59 4.52 14.64
CA ALA A 38 31.16 4.84 14.64
C ALA A 38 30.52 4.83 13.24
N ARG A 39 31.25 5.23 12.19
CA ARG A 39 30.72 5.22 10.81
C ARG A 39 30.59 3.80 10.25
N SER A 40 31.53 2.92 10.60
CA SER A 40 31.45 1.50 10.23
C SER A 40 30.32 0.80 10.98
N LEU A 41 30.12 1.13 12.26
CA LEU A 41 29.02 0.58 13.06
C LEU A 41 27.64 1.03 12.56
N LEU A 42 27.51 2.30 12.12
CA LEU A 42 26.29 2.80 11.49
C LEU A 42 25.98 2.08 10.18
N LEU A 43 27.00 1.86 9.34
CA LEU A 43 26.84 1.12 8.08
C LEU A 43 26.42 -0.33 8.31
N VAL A 44 27.06 -1.01 9.27
CA VAL A 44 26.71 -2.38 9.65
C VAL A 44 25.28 -2.43 10.22
N ALA A 45 24.90 -1.48 11.07
CA ALA A 45 23.54 -1.40 11.60
C ALA A 45 22.50 -1.16 10.50
N THR A 46 22.79 -0.28 9.53
CA THR A 46 21.90 -0.06 8.38
C THR A 46 21.79 -1.27 7.47
N LEU A 47 22.88 -2.02 7.27
CA LEU A 47 22.87 -3.24 6.47
C LEU A 47 22.10 -4.36 7.17
N VAL A 48 22.25 -4.51 8.49
CA VAL A 48 21.49 -5.47 9.31
C VAL A 48 20.00 -5.10 9.32
N LEU A 49 19.65 -3.82 9.44
CA LEU A 49 18.26 -3.35 9.33
C LEU A 49 17.66 -3.61 7.94
N LEU A 50 18.43 -3.42 6.86
CA LEU A 50 18.01 -3.75 5.50
C LEU A 50 17.80 -5.26 5.33
N ASP A 51 18.67 -6.08 5.92
CA ASP A 51 18.54 -7.55 5.89
C ASP A 51 17.34 -8.01 6.71
N CYS A 52 17.07 -7.42 7.88
CA CYS A 52 15.86 -7.70 8.67
C CYS A 52 14.58 -7.30 7.93
N LEU A 53 14.56 -6.15 7.24
CA LEU A 53 13.44 -5.74 6.39
C LEU A 53 13.27 -6.63 5.15
N SER A 54 14.36 -7.20 4.64
CA SER A 54 14.36 -8.15 3.52
C SER A 54 13.92 -9.54 3.97
N LEU A 55 14.23 -9.92 5.21
CA LEU A 55 13.83 -11.19 5.82
C LEU A 55 12.37 -11.19 6.25
N ALA A 56 11.82 -10.04 6.67
CA ALA A 56 10.38 -9.84 6.86
C ALA A 56 9.57 -10.03 5.56
N ARG A 57 10.23 -10.01 4.40
CA ARG A 57 9.64 -10.29 3.08
C ARG A 57 9.63 -11.76 2.71
N ASN A 58 10.34 -12.61 3.46
CA ASN A 58 10.42 -14.04 3.23
C ASN A 58 9.78 -14.77 4.41
N LEU A 59 8.44 -14.79 4.44
CA LEU A 59 7.72 -15.74 5.27
C LEU A 59 8.13 -17.17 4.88
N PRO A 60 8.25 -18.09 5.85
CA PRO A 60 8.48 -19.49 5.54
C PRO A 60 7.37 -20.00 4.64
N VAL A 61 7.74 -20.54 3.48
CA VAL A 61 6.82 -21.25 2.59
C VAL A 61 6.49 -22.57 3.28
N ALA A 62 5.37 -22.63 4.00
CA ALA A 62 4.84 -23.89 4.48
C ALA A 62 4.28 -24.70 3.30
N THR A 63 4.45 -26.02 3.38
CA THR A 63 4.03 -26.96 2.36
C THR A 63 2.49 -27.01 2.30
N PRO A 64 1.88 -26.76 1.12
CA PRO A 64 0.44 -26.52 1.02
C PRO A 64 -0.41 -27.79 1.22
N GLY A 65 -1.47 -27.67 2.03
CA GLY A 65 -2.53 -28.67 2.15
C GLY A 65 -3.48 -28.69 0.93
N PRO A 66 -4.15 -29.83 0.64
CA PRO A 66 -5.04 -29.96 -0.52
C PRO A 66 -6.34 -29.19 -0.24
N GLY A 67 -6.47 -28.00 -0.83
CA GLY A 67 -7.63 -27.11 -0.67
C GLY A 67 -7.28 -25.63 -0.57
N MET A 68 -6.03 -25.30 -0.26
CA MET A 68 -5.58 -23.93 0.03
C MET A 68 -5.10 -23.14 -1.21
N PHE A 69 -4.83 -23.86 -2.31
CA PHE A 69 -4.37 -23.29 -3.58
C PHE A 69 -5.35 -22.36 -4.30
N PRO A 70 -6.68 -22.61 -4.35
CA PRO A 70 -7.59 -21.81 -5.17
C PRO A 70 -7.65 -20.34 -4.74
N CYS A 71 -7.79 -20.07 -3.44
CA CYS A 71 -7.92 -18.68 -2.96
C CYS A 71 -6.62 -17.89 -3.06
N LEU A 72 -5.47 -18.51 -2.76
CA LEU A 72 -4.18 -17.88 -3.01
C LEU A 72 -4.00 -17.60 -4.50
N HIS A 73 -4.26 -18.57 -5.37
CA HIS A 73 -4.14 -18.40 -6.81
C HIS A 73 -5.08 -17.30 -7.34
N HIS A 74 -6.34 -17.27 -6.91
CA HIS A 74 -7.29 -16.25 -7.30
C HIS A 74 -6.91 -14.88 -6.75
N SER A 75 -6.41 -14.77 -5.51
CA SER A 75 -5.94 -13.48 -4.95
C SER A 75 -4.73 -12.91 -5.70
N GLN A 76 -3.75 -13.74 -6.05
CA GLN A 76 -2.59 -13.34 -6.87
C GLN A 76 -3.03 -12.93 -8.28
N THR A 77 -3.96 -13.67 -8.86
CA THR A 77 -4.51 -13.36 -10.18
C THR A 77 -5.30 -12.06 -10.15
N LEU A 78 -6.05 -11.80 -9.08
CA LEU A 78 -6.78 -10.56 -8.86
C LEU A 78 -5.80 -9.39 -8.79
N LEU A 79 -4.78 -9.48 -7.91
CA LEU A 79 -3.79 -8.43 -7.75
C LEU A 79 -3.07 -8.12 -9.08
N ARG A 80 -2.74 -9.15 -9.86
CA ARG A 80 -2.14 -8.98 -11.20
C ARG A 80 -3.11 -8.30 -12.16
N ALA A 81 -4.36 -8.75 -12.23
CA ALA A 81 -5.37 -8.20 -13.14
C ALA A 81 -5.65 -6.73 -12.83
N VAL A 82 -5.84 -6.39 -11.54
CA VAL A 82 -6.06 -5.01 -11.08
C VAL A 82 -4.85 -4.13 -11.36
N SER A 83 -3.63 -4.62 -11.10
CA SER A 83 -2.41 -3.87 -11.38
C SER A 83 -2.23 -3.58 -12.87
N SER A 84 -2.48 -4.58 -13.72
CA SER A 84 -2.45 -4.41 -15.18
C SER A 84 -3.52 -3.45 -15.68
N MET A 85 -4.74 -3.54 -15.14
CA MET A 85 -5.85 -2.65 -15.49
C MET A 85 -5.59 -1.21 -15.06
N LEU A 86 -5.05 -1.00 -13.85
CA LEU A 86 -4.64 0.32 -13.36
C LEU A 86 -3.54 0.91 -14.24
N GLN A 87 -2.53 0.10 -14.61
CA GLN A 87 -1.47 0.55 -15.49
C GLN A 87 -2.01 0.95 -16.87
N LYS A 88 -2.90 0.14 -17.44
CA LYS A 88 -3.58 0.44 -18.70
C LYS A 88 -4.37 1.75 -18.60
N ALA A 89 -5.13 1.94 -17.51
CA ALA A 89 -5.90 3.16 -17.28
C ALA A 89 -5.01 4.41 -17.24
N ARG A 90 -3.88 4.37 -16.51
CA ARG A 90 -2.91 5.47 -16.48
C ARG A 90 -2.34 5.80 -17.86
N GLN A 91 -2.10 4.77 -18.68
CA GLN A 91 -1.52 4.94 -20.02
C GLN A 91 -2.52 5.48 -21.04
N THR A 92 -3.80 5.07 -20.96
CA THR A 92 -4.83 5.46 -21.93
C THR A 92 -5.56 6.75 -21.54
N LEU A 93 -5.74 7.00 -20.25
CA LEU A 93 -6.47 8.15 -19.70
C LEU A 93 -5.53 9.30 -19.30
N LYS A 94 -4.56 9.65 -20.14
CA LYS A 94 -3.49 10.62 -19.83
C LYS A 94 -3.97 12.03 -19.45
N PHE A 95 -5.16 12.42 -19.90
CA PHE A 95 -5.75 13.74 -19.63
C PHE A 95 -6.80 13.70 -18.51
N TYR A 96 -6.83 12.61 -17.74
CA TYR A 96 -7.70 12.41 -16.58
C TYR A 96 -6.83 12.29 -15.33
N PRO A 97 -7.31 12.73 -14.16
CA PRO A 97 -6.58 12.57 -12.91
C PRO A 97 -6.55 11.09 -12.51
N CYS A 98 -5.47 10.41 -12.91
CA CYS A 98 -5.27 8.96 -12.73
C CYS A 98 -3.92 8.62 -12.12
N THR A 99 -3.07 9.61 -11.81
CA THR A 99 -1.83 9.43 -11.05
C THR A 99 -2.13 9.24 -9.56
N SER A 100 -1.14 8.86 -8.75
CA SER A 100 -1.39 8.68 -7.31
C SER A 100 -1.53 10.02 -6.60
N GLU A 101 -0.94 11.06 -7.16
CA GLU A 101 -0.81 12.40 -6.59
C GLU A 101 -2.04 13.28 -6.90
N GLU A 102 -2.70 13.03 -8.03
CA GLU A 102 -3.87 13.80 -8.48
C GLU A 102 -5.21 13.18 -8.04
N ILE A 103 -5.20 11.94 -7.56
CA ILE A 103 -6.42 11.19 -7.29
C ILE A 103 -6.80 11.28 -5.83
N ASP A 104 -8.08 11.57 -5.57
CA ASP A 104 -8.61 11.40 -4.23
C ASP A 104 -8.61 9.91 -3.89
N HIS A 105 -7.96 9.54 -2.79
CA HIS A 105 -7.84 8.15 -2.35
C HIS A 105 -9.12 7.70 -1.63
N GLU A 106 -10.27 7.95 -2.25
CA GLU A 106 -11.56 7.53 -1.74
C GLU A 106 -11.65 6.00 -1.77
N ASP A 107 -11.77 5.42 -0.58
CA ASP A 107 -12.08 4.01 -0.42
C ASP A 107 -13.59 3.84 -0.23
N ILE A 108 -14.24 3.19 -1.20
CA ILE A 108 -15.70 3.00 -1.17
C ILE A 108 -16.18 2.08 -0.04
N THR A 109 -15.27 1.30 0.57
CA THR A 109 -15.57 0.41 1.69
C THR A 109 -15.23 1.05 3.04
N LYS A 110 -14.69 2.27 3.03
CA LYS A 110 -14.47 3.07 4.23
C LYS A 110 -15.76 3.14 5.06
N ASP A 111 -15.64 2.86 6.35
CA ASP A 111 -16.72 2.83 7.35
C ASP A 111 -17.84 1.81 7.08
N LYS A 112 -17.75 1.01 6.00
CA LYS A 112 -18.71 -0.04 5.64
C LYS A 112 -18.19 -1.45 5.95
N THR A 113 -16.88 -1.63 5.89
CA THR A 113 -16.22 -2.88 6.30
C THR A 113 -15.08 -2.57 7.26
N SER A 114 -14.82 -3.52 8.16
CA SER A 114 -13.71 -3.46 9.11
C SER A 114 -12.51 -4.25 8.61
N THR A 115 -12.36 -4.53 7.32
CA THR A 115 -11.31 -5.42 6.77
C THR A 115 -9.90 -5.06 7.25
N VAL A 116 -9.57 -3.77 7.36
CA VAL A 116 -8.25 -3.31 7.83
C VAL A 116 -7.98 -3.73 9.28
N GLU A 117 -9.01 -3.68 10.13
CA GLU A 117 -8.95 -4.07 11.54
C GLU A 117 -9.09 -5.58 11.72
N ALA A 118 -10.06 -6.19 11.04
CA ALA A 118 -10.39 -7.61 11.16
C ALA A 118 -9.29 -8.54 10.63
N CYS A 119 -8.50 -8.09 9.64
CA CYS A 119 -7.47 -8.90 8.99
C CYS A 119 -6.05 -8.71 9.54
N LEU A 120 -5.91 -8.09 10.71
CA LEU A 120 -4.62 -8.03 11.40
C LEU A 120 -4.18 -9.46 11.82
N PRO A 121 -2.95 -9.90 11.48
CA PRO A 121 -2.41 -11.17 11.93
C PRO A 121 -2.44 -11.31 13.45
N LEU A 122 -2.71 -12.53 13.94
CA LEU A 122 -2.87 -12.77 15.38
C LEU A 122 -1.61 -12.44 16.19
N GLU A 123 -0.44 -12.60 15.57
CA GLU A 123 0.87 -12.25 16.14
C GLU A 123 1.01 -10.75 16.38
N LEU A 124 0.35 -9.92 15.57
CA LEU A 124 0.36 -8.46 15.69
C LEU A 124 -0.71 -7.96 16.67
N THR A 125 -1.77 -8.73 16.93
CA THR A 125 -2.82 -8.39 17.90
C THR A 125 -2.45 -8.63 19.37
N LYS A 126 -1.34 -9.32 19.66
CA LYS A 126 -0.85 -9.51 21.04
C LYS A 126 -0.35 -8.23 21.70
N ASN A 127 -0.11 -7.18 20.91
CA ASN A 127 0.12 -5.85 21.41
C ASN A 127 -1.26 -5.24 21.68
N GLU A 128 -1.67 -5.20 22.95
CA GLU A 128 -3.01 -4.86 23.47
C GLU A 128 -3.61 -3.52 22.98
N SER A 129 -2.91 -2.74 22.15
CA SER A 129 -3.43 -1.47 21.63
C SER A 129 -4.43 -1.62 20.49
N CYS A 130 -4.44 -2.74 19.77
CA CYS A 130 -5.24 -2.85 18.55
C CYS A 130 -6.59 -3.55 18.74
N LEU A 131 -6.70 -4.58 19.60
CA LEU A 131 -7.97 -5.30 19.82
C LEU A 131 -8.03 -6.00 21.19
N ASN A 132 -9.09 -5.75 21.95
CA ASN A 132 -9.48 -6.54 23.14
C ASN A 132 -10.44 -7.66 22.72
N SER A 133 -9.95 -8.78 22.20
CA SER A 133 -10.84 -9.87 21.75
C SER A 133 -10.52 -11.23 22.39
N ARG A 134 -11.55 -11.86 22.93
CA ARG A 134 -11.51 -13.21 23.54
C ARG A 134 -11.59 -14.26 22.44
N GLU A 135 -10.60 -15.14 22.39
CA GLU A 135 -10.49 -16.18 21.37
C GLU A 135 -11.68 -17.15 21.45
N THR A 136 -12.48 -17.18 20.40
CA THR A 136 -13.60 -18.11 20.19
C THR A 136 -13.45 -18.68 18.78
N SER A 137 -13.73 -19.97 18.59
CA SER A 137 -13.61 -20.62 17.27
C SER A 137 -14.96 -20.63 16.56
N PHE A 138 -14.99 -20.30 15.27
CA PHE A 138 -16.19 -20.33 14.45
C PHE A 138 -16.04 -21.34 13.30
N ILE A 139 -17.18 -21.87 12.85
CA ILE A 139 -17.23 -22.78 11.71
C ILE A 139 -17.57 -21.96 10.46
N THR A 140 -16.70 -22.02 9.47
CA THR A 140 -16.90 -21.38 8.17
C THR A 140 -16.84 -22.44 7.08
N ASN A 141 -17.75 -22.39 6.10
CA ASN A 141 -17.90 -23.39 5.04
C ASN A 141 -17.15 -23.02 3.74
N GLY A 142 -16.24 -22.05 3.78
CA GLY A 142 -15.43 -21.61 2.63
C GLY A 142 -14.24 -22.54 2.34
N SER A 143 -13.81 -22.58 1.07
CA SER A 143 -12.67 -23.40 0.63
C SER A 143 -11.31 -22.76 0.92
N CYS A 144 -11.28 -21.47 1.29
CA CYS A 144 -10.04 -20.74 1.57
C CYS A 144 -9.34 -21.11 2.89
N LEU A 145 -9.94 -21.99 3.71
CA LEU A 145 -9.39 -22.41 4.98
C LEU A 145 -9.02 -23.89 4.94
N ALA A 146 -7.80 -24.24 5.36
CA ALA A 146 -7.37 -25.64 5.47
C ALA A 146 -8.17 -26.44 6.52
N SER A 147 -8.66 -25.76 7.56
CA SER A 147 -9.48 -26.33 8.64
C SER A 147 -10.86 -25.66 8.65
N ARG A 148 -11.92 -26.46 8.82
CA ARG A 148 -13.30 -25.96 9.04
C ARG A 148 -13.46 -25.19 10.36
N LYS A 149 -12.54 -25.39 11.29
CA LYS A 149 -12.45 -24.61 12.53
C LYS A 149 -11.39 -23.53 12.33
N THR A 150 -11.83 -22.28 12.37
CA THR A 150 -10.97 -21.10 12.29
C THR A 150 -11.21 -20.20 13.49
N SER A 151 -10.26 -19.33 13.80
CA SER A 151 -10.45 -18.33 14.86
C SER A 151 -11.58 -17.37 14.46
N PHE A 152 -12.34 -16.86 15.43
CA PHE A 152 -13.36 -15.83 15.20
C PHE A 152 -12.81 -14.65 14.41
N MET A 153 -11.59 -14.23 14.76
CA MET A 153 -10.87 -13.14 14.11
C MET A 153 -10.68 -13.39 12.61
N MET A 154 -10.26 -14.60 12.25
CA MET A 154 -10.07 -14.95 10.85
C MET A 154 -11.40 -15.10 10.10
N ALA A 155 -12.44 -15.62 10.75
CA ALA A 155 -13.79 -15.65 10.17
C ALA A 155 -14.31 -14.23 9.87
N LEU A 156 -14.11 -13.28 10.79
CA LEU A 156 -14.45 -11.87 10.60
C LEU A 156 -13.64 -11.23 9.46
N CYS A 157 -12.34 -11.51 9.38
CA CYS A 157 -11.49 -11.04 8.28
C CYS A 157 -12.04 -11.51 6.93
N LEU A 158 -12.26 -12.82 6.78
CA LEU A 158 -12.72 -13.39 5.52
C LEU A 158 -14.12 -12.91 5.13
N SER A 159 -15.02 -12.74 6.10
CA SER A 159 -16.33 -12.14 5.86
C SER A 159 -16.21 -10.68 5.39
N SER A 160 -15.29 -9.90 5.99
CA SER A 160 -15.07 -8.50 5.60
C SER A 160 -14.45 -8.39 4.19
N ILE A 161 -13.53 -9.29 3.84
CA ILE A 161 -12.98 -9.41 2.48
C ILE A 161 -14.10 -9.70 1.47
N TYR A 162 -15.01 -10.62 1.78
CA TYR A 162 -16.13 -10.94 0.90
C TYR A 162 -17.02 -9.71 0.64
N GLU A 163 -17.35 -8.94 1.68
CA GLU A 163 -18.15 -7.72 1.53
C GLU A 163 -17.41 -6.62 0.75
N ASP A 164 -16.09 -6.46 0.94
CA ASP A 164 -15.26 -5.59 0.11
C ASP A 164 -15.39 -5.99 -1.37
N LEU A 165 -15.15 -7.27 -1.68
CA LEU A 165 -15.22 -7.80 -3.05
C LEU A 165 -16.59 -7.55 -3.68
N LYS A 166 -17.67 -7.78 -2.93
CA LYS A 166 -19.06 -7.55 -3.38
C LYS A 166 -19.29 -6.08 -3.75
N MET A 167 -18.86 -5.14 -2.91
CA MET A 167 -19.02 -3.70 -3.20
C MET A 167 -18.26 -3.29 -4.47
N TYR A 168 -17.00 -3.71 -4.58
CA TYR A 168 -16.19 -3.42 -5.78
C TYR A 168 -16.76 -4.09 -7.03
N GLN A 169 -17.21 -5.34 -6.94
CA GLN A 169 -17.83 -6.07 -8.05
C GLN A 169 -18.99 -5.29 -8.66
N VAL A 170 -19.89 -4.80 -7.81
CA VAL A 170 -21.08 -4.03 -8.20
C VAL A 170 -20.67 -2.74 -8.91
N GLU A 171 -19.74 -1.97 -8.34
CA GLU A 171 -19.24 -0.73 -8.94
C GLU A 171 -18.54 -0.98 -10.28
N PHE A 172 -17.68 -2.00 -10.37
CA PHE A 172 -17.00 -2.33 -11.61
C PHE A 172 -17.95 -2.83 -12.70
N LYS A 173 -18.98 -3.62 -12.36
CA LYS A 173 -20.03 -4.05 -13.31
C LYS A 173 -20.82 -2.85 -13.84
N ALA A 174 -21.22 -1.93 -12.96
CA ALA A 174 -21.92 -0.70 -13.35
C ALA A 174 -21.07 0.21 -14.26
N MET A 175 -19.78 0.39 -13.93
CA MET A 175 -18.86 1.15 -14.78
C MET A 175 -18.62 0.48 -16.12
N ASN A 176 -18.44 -0.84 -16.16
CA ASN A 176 -18.24 -1.58 -17.40
C ASN A 176 -19.43 -1.36 -18.35
N ALA A 177 -20.66 -1.43 -17.84
CA ALA A 177 -21.85 -1.15 -18.64
C ALA A 177 -21.83 0.27 -19.25
N LYS A 178 -21.42 1.29 -18.47
CA LYS A 178 -21.28 2.67 -18.97
C LYS A 178 -20.14 2.80 -19.99
N LEU A 179 -18.98 2.19 -19.75
CA LEU A 179 -17.81 2.26 -20.64
C LEU A 179 -18.07 1.58 -21.99
N LEU A 180 -18.89 0.53 -22.03
CA LEU A 180 -19.30 -0.13 -23.27
C LEU A 180 -20.13 0.80 -24.18
N MET A 181 -20.82 1.78 -23.59
CA MET A 181 -21.61 2.78 -24.30
C MET A 181 -20.78 3.99 -24.74
N ASP A 182 -19.50 4.12 -24.33
CA ASP A 182 -18.64 5.24 -24.71
C ASP A 182 -18.35 5.21 -26.22
N PRO A 183 -18.82 6.19 -27.01
CA PRO A 183 -18.54 6.22 -28.45
C PRO A 183 -17.05 6.32 -28.76
N LYS A 184 -16.25 6.90 -27.86
CA LYS A 184 -14.80 7.05 -28.04
C LYS A 184 -14.02 5.77 -27.72
N ARG A 185 -14.64 4.80 -27.02
CA ARG A 185 -14.06 3.48 -26.70
C ARG A 185 -12.61 3.54 -26.18
N GLN A 186 -12.29 4.56 -25.37
CA GLN A 186 -10.90 4.84 -24.95
C GLN A 186 -10.33 3.76 -24.02
N ILE A 187 -11.20 3.12 -23.24
CA ILE A 187 -10.82 2.11 -22.28
C ILE A 187 -11.96 1.11 -22.08
N PHE A 188 -11.60 -0.14 -21.85
CA PHE A 188 -12.51 -1.22 -21.49
C PHE A 188 -12.03 -1.85 -20.19
N LEU A 189 -12.97 -2.21 -19.31
CA LEU A 189 -12.64 -2.95 -18.12
C LEU A 189 -12.27 -4.39 -18.49
N ASP A 190 -11.19 -4.89 -17.88
CA ASP A 190 -10.75 -6.27 -18.08
C ASP A 190 -11.81 -7.25 -17.55
N GLN A 191 -12.35 -8.08 -18.43
CA GLN A 191 -13.34 -9.09 -18.06
C GLN A 191 -12.73 -10.18 -17.16
N ASN A 192 -11.43 -10.44 -17.30
CA ASN A 192 -10.74 -11.37 -16.42
C ASN A 192 -10.70 -10.84 -14.98
N MET A 193 -10.53 -9.53 -14.79
CA MET A 193 -10.60 -8.91 -13.47
C MET A 193 -11.97 -9.14 -12.81
N LEU A 194 -13.07 -8.92 -13.53
CA LEU A 194 -14.42 -9.19 -13.03
C LEU A 194 -14.64 -10.68 -12.70
N ALA A 195 -14.22 -11.57 -13.61
CA ALA A 195 -14.38 -13.01 -13.42
C ALA A 195 -13.59 -13.54 -12.21
N VAL A 196 -12.41 -12.99 -11.94
CA VAL A 196 -11.59 -13.40 -10.79
C VAL A 196 -12.20 -12.91 -9.48
N ILE A 197 -12.84 -11.72 -9.46
CA ILE A 197 -13.62 -11.28 -8.30
C ILE A 197 -14.73 -12.30 -8.00
N ASP A 198 -15.49 -12.70 -9.03
CA ASP A 198 -16.59 -13.66 -8.89
C ASP A 198 -16.10 -15.01 -8.33
N LYS A 199 -14.98 -15.53 -8.87
CA LYS A 199 -14.36 -16.78 -8.39
C LYS A 199 -13.89 -16.70 -6.95
N LEU A 200 -13.23 -15.60 -6.57
CA LEU A 200 -12.75 -15.44 -5.20
C LEU A 200 -13.91 -15.31 -4.20
N MET A 201 -14.97 -14.60 -4.56
CA MET A 201 -16.20 -14.54 -3.76
C MET A 201 -16.84 -15.92 -3.60
N GLN A 202 -16.87 -16.72 -4.67
CA GLN A 202 -17.40 -18.08 -4.64
C GLN A 202 -16.60 -18.99 -3.70
N ASP A 203 -15.27 -18.92 -3.77
CA ASP A 203 -14.39 -19.73 -2.90
C ASP A 203 -14.51 -19.35 -1.41
N LEU A 204 -14.70 -18.06 -1.13
CA LEU A 204 -14.97 -17.57 0.22
C LEU A 204 -16.30 -18.09 0.79
N ASN A 205 -17.29 -18.34 -0.08
CA ASN A 205 -18.56 -19.00 0.23
C ASN A 205 -19.36 -18.37 1.40
N PHE A 206 -19.39 -17.04 1.48
CA PHE A 206 -20.28 -16.32 2.40
C PHE A 206 -21.62 -16.04 1.71
N ASN A 207 -22.70 -16.28 2.45
CA ASN A 207 -24.04 -15.88 2.03
C ASN A 207 -24.29 -14.46 2.56
N SER A 208 -24.61 -13.54 1.67
CA SER A 208 -25.03 -12.19 2.03
C SER A 208 -26.29 -11.85 1.25
N GLU A 209 -27.22 -11.12 1.86
CA GLU A 209 -28.38 -10.61 1.13
C GLU A 209 -27.90 -9.65 0.04
N THR A 210 -28.30 -9.92 -1.20
CA THR A 210 -28.10 -9.00 -2.31
C THR A 210 -29.12 -7.88 -2.16
N VAL A 211 -28.69 -6.74 -1.61
CA VAL A 211 -29.52 -5.53 -1.64
C VAL A 211 -29.63 -5.09 -3.11
N PRO A 212 -30.85 -4.99 -3.70
CA PRO A 212 -31.01 -4.55 -5.07
C PRO A 212 -30.47 -3.13 -5.21
N GLN A 213 -29.40 -2.97 -5.99
CA GLN A 213 -28.89 -1.66 -6.31
C GLN A 213 -29.87 -1.00 -7.30
N LYS A 214 -30.47 0.10 -6.88
CA LYS A 214 -31.32 0.92 -7.73
C LYS A 214 -30.43 1.57 -8.79
N SER A 215 -30.49 1.10 -10.03
CA SER A 215 -29.84 1.77 -11.15
C SER A 215 -30.51 3.12 -11.35
N SER A 216 -29.79 4.21 -11.09
CA SER A 216 -30.26 5.52 -11.56
C SER A 216 -30.13 5.52 -13.07
N LEU A 217 -31.24 5.79 -13.75
CA LEU A 217 -31.34 5.91 -15.21
C LEU A 217 -30.86 7.31 -15.62
N GLU A 218 -29.66 7.66 -15.16
CA GLU A 218 -29.01 8.93 -15.47
C GLU A 218 -28.11 8.71 -16.70
N GLU A 219 -28.11 9.68 -17.61
CA GLU A 219 -27.29 9.63 -18.82
C GLU A 219 -25.80 9.47 -18.44
N PRO A 220 -25.06 8.54 -19.08
CA PRO A 220 -23.69 8.26 -18.68
C PRO A 220 -22.75 9.43 -19.00
N ASP A 221 -22.34 10.16 -17.96
CA ASP A 221 -21.17 11.05 -18.05
C ASP A 221 -19.90 10.18 -18.17
N PHE A 222 -19.39 10.06 -19.39
CA PHE A 222 -18.19 9.26 -19.67
C PHE A 222 -16.92 9.86 -19.07
N TYR A 223 -16.84 11.19 -18.91
CA TYR A 223 -15.66 11.82 -18.31
C TYR A 223 -15.60 11.48 -16.81
N ARG A 224 -16.71 11.67 -16.11
CA ARG A 224 -16.85 11.31 -14.69
C ARG A 224 -16.67 9.81 -14.48
N THR A 225 -17.19 8.97 -15.37
CA THR A 225 -17.03 7.51 -15.31
C THR A 225 -15.56 7.09 -15.41
N LYS A 226 -14.78 7.68 -16.33
CA LYS A 226 -13.35 7.40 -16.48
C LYS A 226 -12.52 7.87 -15.29
N THR A 227 -12.87 9.04 -14.74
CA THR A 227 -12.24 9.55 -13.52
C THR A 227 -12.52 8.62 -12.34
N LYS A 228 -13.79 8.24 -12.12
CA LYS A 228 -14.18 7.29 -11.07
C LYS A 228 -13.50 5.93 -11.23
N LEU A 229 -13.34 5.44 -12.46
CA LEU A 229 -12.63 4.20 -12.73
C LEU A 229 -11.20 4.24 -12.20
N CYS A 230 -10.47 5.34 -12.40
CA CYS A 230 -9.13 5.48 -11.87
C CYS A 230 -9.14 5.43 -10.34
N ILE A 231 -10.03 6.19 -9.68
CA ILE A 231 -10.15 6.23 -8.21
C ILE A 231 -10.33 4.80 -7.67
N LEU A 232 -11.29 4.09 -8.25
CA LEU A 232 -11.61 2.72 -7.85
C LEU A 232 -10.48 1.74 -8.11
N LEU A 233 -9.77 1.83 -9.24
CA LEU A 233 -8.65 0.93 -9.52
C LEU A 233 -7.48 1.13 -8.55
N HIS A 234 -7.20 2.37 -8.13
CA HIS A 234 -6.17 2.65 -7.13
C HIS A 234 -6.56 2.09 -5.76
N ALA A 235 -7.75 2.43 -5.27
CA ALA A 235 -8.25 1.94 -3.98
C ALA A 235 -8.34 0.41 -3.97
N PHE A 236 -8.89 -0.18 -5.03
CA PHE A 236 -9.05 -1.62 -5.13
C PHE A 236 -7.70 -2.35 -5.23
N ARG A 237 -6.69 -1.77 -5.85
CA ARG A 237 -5.34 -2.35 -5.86
C ARG A 237 -4.80 -2.48 -4.43
N ILE A 238 -4.99 -1.45 -3.59
CA ILE A 238 -4.56 -1.49 -2.18
C ILE A 238 -5.30 -2.62 -1.45
N ARG A 239 -6.62 -2.73 -1.65
CA ARG A 239 -7.43 -3.83 -1.08
C ARG A 239 -6.98 -5.20 -1.58
N ALA A 240 -6.68 -5.35 -2.87
CA ALA A 240 -6.17 -6.60 -3.45
C ALA A 240 -4.81 -7.01 -2.85
N VAL A 241 -3.94 -6.06 -2.51
CA VAL A 241 -2.69 -6.34 -1.77
C VAL A 241 -2.99 -6.89 -0.37
N THR A 242 -3.95 -6.31 0.35
CA THR A 242 -4.36 -6.83 1.67
C THR A 242 -4.92 -8.25 1.56
N ILE A 243 -5.78 -8.50 0.58
CA ILE A 243 -6.35 -9.84 0.33
C ILE A 243 -5.24 -10.86 0.02
N ASP A 244 -4.32 -10.52 -0.88
CA ASP A 244 -3.19 -11.39 -1.25
C ASP A 244 -2.30 -11.74 -0.04
N ARG A 245 -2.06 -10.76 0.86
CA ARG A 245 -1.33 -10.99 2.12
C ARG A 245 -2.05 -11.96 3.04
N VAL A 246 -3.36 -11.79 3.23
CA VAL A 246 -4.18 -12.70 4.05
C VAL A 246 -4.17 -14.11 3.46
N MET A 247 -4.39 -14.25 2.15
CA MET A 247 -4.39 -15.56 1.51
C MET A 247 -3.01 -16.23 1.56
N SER A 248 -1.94 -15.44 1.44
CA SER A 248 -0.57 -15.95 1.60
C SER A 248 -0.30 -16.41 3.03
N TYR A 249 -0.75 -15.66 4.05
CA TYR A 249 -0.65 -16.03 5.45
C TYR A 249 -1.39 -17.34 5.74
N LEU A 250 -2.65 -17.43 5.29
CA LEU A 250 -3.46 -18.65 5.43
C LEU A 250 -2.80 -19.85 4.75
N ASN A 251 -2.20 -19.65 3.58
CA ASN A 251 -1.51 -20.73 2.88
C ASN A 251 -0.22 -21.19 3.56
N ALA A 252 0.39 -20.34 4.39
CA ALA A 252 1.61 -20.66 5.12
C ALA A 252 1.34 -21.22 6.54
N SER A 253 0.08 -21.32 6.96
CA SER A 253 -0.34 -21.69 8.31
C SER A 253 -0.89 -23.12 8.42
#